data_AF-A0A5K1UKU3-F1
#
_entry.id   AF-A0A5K1UKU3-F1
#
_cell.length_a   1.000
_cell.length_b   1.000
_cell.length_c   1.000
_cell.angle_alpha   90.00
_cell.angle_beta   90.00
_cell.angle_gamma   90.00
#
_symmetry.space_group_name_H-M   'P 1'
#
loop_
_entity.id
_entity.type
_entity.pdbx_description
1 polymer ?
#
loop_
_entity_poly.entity_id
_entity_poly.type
_entity_poly.pdbx_seq_one_letter_code
_entity_poly.pdbx_strand_id
1 'polypeptide(L)'
;MMRKLFCSSPAQVCKSRTQFCKNLTTAKSETTSTENFLNDLMSDGYKGWEYYIKGINPDYAPRKEMYHFLTEKKINVCRMTVYEIECFTKWIQMRKLYGNQFPRFPYEVTFDDKINQLQEKYPLQG
;
A
#
# COMPACT_ATOMS: atom_id res chain seq x y z
N MET A 1 52.45 2.37 42.33
CA MET A 1 51.94 3.02 41.09
C MET A 1 52.00 2.02 39.95
N MET A 2 50.88 1.80 39.28
CA MET A 2 50.59 0.62 38.46
C MET A 2 51.26 0.63 37.07
N ARG A 3 51.65 -0.58 36.63
CA ARG A 3 52.11 -0.92 35.28
C ARG A 3 50.95 -0.75 34.29
N LYS A 4 51.15 0.03 33.21
CA LYS A 4 50.24 0.05 32.06
C LYS A 4 50.65 -1.08 31.10
N LEU A 5 49.83 -2.13 31.07
CA LEU A 5 49.88 -3.19 30.06
C LEU A 5 49.02 -2.73 28.88
N PHE A 6 49.64 -2.49 27.72
CA PHE A 6 48.91 -2.45 26.45
C PHE A 6 48.89 -3.86 25.89
N CYS A 7 47.73 -4.53 26.03
CA CYS A 7 47.38 -5.74 25.28
C CYS A 7 46.56 -5.33 24.06
N SER A 8 47.10 -5.54 22.86
CA SER A 8 46.31 -5.71 21.63
C SER A 8 47.10 -6.59 20.66
N SER A 9 46.69 -7.85 20.53
CA SER A 9 47.18 -8.81 19.53
C SER A 9 46.00 -9.32 18.69
N PRO A 10 46.24 -9.90 17.51
CA PRO A 10 45.46 -9.64 16.29
C PRO A 10 44.23 -10.54 16.16
N ALA A 11 43.18 -10.02 15.53
CA ALA A 11 42.00 -10.82 15.16
C ALA A 11 42.10 -11.33 13.72
N GLN A 12 41.75 -12.60 13.59
CA GLN A 12 41.99 -13.53 12.49
C GLN A 12 41.19 -13.27 11.22
N VAL A 13 41.79 -13.72 10.12
CA VAL A 13 41.20 -14.02 8.81
C VAL A 13 40.19 -15.15 8.94
N CYS A 14 38.97 -14.95 8.43
CA CYS A 14 38.05 -16.05 8.14
C CYS A 14 37.66 -16.04 6.65
N LYS A 15 37.89 -17.19 6.00
CA LYS A 15 37.66 -17.42 4.56
C LYS A 15 36.20 -17.83 4.34
N SER A 16 35.54 -17.22 3.36
CA SER A 16 34.52 -17.93 2.58
C SER A 16 34.49 -17.37 1.16
N ARG A 17 34.94 -18.23 0.25
CA ARG A 17 34.91 -18.07 -1.20
C ARG A 17 33.47 -18.31 -1.66
N THR A 18 32.81 -17.29 -2.18
CA THR A 18 31.66 -17.48 -3.08
C THR A 18 31.95 -16.75 -4.37
N GLN A 19 32.07 -17.59 -5.39
CA GLN A 19 32.41 -17.28 -6.77
C GLN A 19 31.26 -16.45 -7.35
N PHE A 20 31.49 -15.17 -7.61
CA PHE A 20 30.52 -14.30 -8.26
C PHE A 20 30.38 -14.80 -9.70
N CYS A 21 29.33 -15.57 -9.97
CA CYS A 21 28.98 -15.98 -11.31
C CYS A 21 28.65 -14.73 -12.13
N LYS A 22 29.60 -14.32 -12.96
CA LYS A 22 29.31 -13.56 -14.17
C LYS A 22 28.34 -14.41 -14.98
N ASN A 23 27.15 -13.87 -15.24
CA ASN A 23 26.49 -13.83 -16.55
C ASN A 23 25.00 -13.50 -16.37
N LEU A 24 24.63 -12.27 -16.71
CA LEU A 24 23.36 -12.00 -17.41
C LEU A 24 23.50 -10.71 -18.20
N THR A 25 24.18 -10.83 -19.33
CA THR A 25 24.02 -9.93 -20.47
C THR A 25 22.69 -10.29 -21.13
N THR A 26 21.63 -9.52 -20.86
CA THR A 26 20.41 -9.39 -21.68
C THR A 26 19.76 -8.07 -21.23
N ALA A 27 20.14 -6.94 -21.84
CA ALA A 27 19.51 -6.33 -23.01
C ALA A 27 18.36 -5.37 -22.62
N LYS A 28 18.67 -4.06 -22.60
CA LYS A 28 17.92 -2.88 -23.09
C LYS A 28 16.36 -2.83 -23.07
N SER A 29 15.65 -3.76 -22.44
CA SER A 29 14.20 -3.98 -22.60
C SER A 29 13.37 -3.68 -21.34
N GLU A 30 13.98 -3.71 -20.14
CA GLU A 30 13.25 -3.41 -18.90
C GLU A 30 12.89 -1.92 -18.79
N THR A 31 13.78 -1.01 -19.21
CA THR A 31 13.51 0.43 -19.20
C THR A 31 12.42 0.79 -20.21
N THR A 32 12.41 0.16 -21.39
CA THR A 32 11.37 0.40 -22.39
C THR A 32 10.01 -0.12 -21.92
N SER A 33 9.97 -1.24 -21.19
CA SER A 33 8.72 -1.79 -20.64
C SER A 33 8.11 -0.89 -19.56
N THR A 34 8.92 -0.33 -18.67
CA THR A 34 8.44 0.58 -17.62
C THR A 34 8.10 1.96 -18.19
N GLU A 35 8.88 2.47 -19.14
CA GLU A 35 8.58 3.71 -19.86
C GLU A 35 7.29 3.57 -20.69
N ASN A 36 7.07 2.44 -21.36
CA ASN A 36 5.82 2.16 -22.07
C ASN A 36 4.62 2.04 -21.12
N PHE A 37 4.79 1.40 -19.95
CA PHE A 37 3.75 1.34 -18.92
C PHE A 37 3.41 2.73 -18.37
N LEU A 38 4.41 3.56 -18.10
CA LEU A 38 4.21 4.93 -17.63
C LEU A 38 3.57 5.81 -18.72
N ASN A 39 3.93 5.61 -19.99
CA ASN A 39 3.33 6.30 -21.11
C ASN A 39 1.87 5.88 -21.34
N ASP A 40 1.53 4.59 -21.20
CA ASP A 40 0.14 4.10 -21.24
C ASP A 40 -0.69 4.65 -20.06
N LEU A 41 -0.06 4.77 -18.88
CA LEU A 41 -0.68 5.36 -17.68
C LEU A 41 -0.97 6.86 -17.86
N MET A 42 -0.08 7.58 -18.55
CA MET A 42 -0.18 9.02 -18.80
C MET A 42 -1.06 9.36 -20.03
N SER A 43 -1.21 8.43 -20.97
CA SER A 43 -2.01 8.56 -22.19
C SER A 43 -3.51 8.51 -21.91
N ASP A 44 -3.95 7.67 -20.97
CA ASP A 44 -5.36 7.57 -20.57
C ASP A 44 -5.62 8.46 -19.34
N GLY A 45 -5.89 9.74 -19.59
CA GLY A 45 -6.19 10.76 -18.57
C GLY A 45 -7.37 10.46 -17.61
N TYR A 46 -7.96 9.26 -17.67
CA TYR A 46 -9.02 8.76 -16.81
C TYR A 46 -8.64 7.50 -15.98
N LYS A 47 -7.63 6.71 -16.38
CA LYS A 47 -7.34 5.40 -15.73
C LYS A 47 -6.58 5.51 -14.41
N GLY A 48 -5.79 6.58 -14.21
CA GLY A 48 -5.01 6.78 -12.99
C GLY A 48 -5.86 6.79 -11.72
N TRP A 49 -7.05 7.39 -11.78
CA TRP A 49 -7.99 7.41 -10.66
C TRP A 49 -8.52 6.02 -10.32
N GLU A 50 -8.89 5.22 -11.32
CA GLU A 50 -9.34 3.85 -11.09
C GLU A 50 -8.25 2.97 -10.48
N TYR A 51 -7.01 3.09 -10.97
CA TYR A 51 -5.87 2.35 -10.42
C TYR A 51 -5.56 2.77 -8.99
N TYR A 52 -5.66 4.07 -8.70
CA TYR A 52 -5.59 4.60 -7.34
C TYR A 52 -6.67 3.94 -6.47
N ILE A 53 -7.94 4.00 -6.86
CA ILE A 53 -9.07 3.44 -6.10
C ILE A 53 -8.91 1.94 -5.85
N LYS A 54 -8.61 1.18 -6.90
CA LYS A 54 -8.47 -0.28 -6.87
C LYS A 54 -7.25 -0.74 -6.06
N GLY A 55 -6.40 0.20 -5.60
CA GLY A 55 -5.18 -0.13 -4.88
C GLY A 55 -4.22 -0.95 -5.74
N ILE A 56 -4.21 -0.69 -7.05
CA ILE A 56 -3.31 -1.36 -8.01
C ILE A 56 -1.88 -0.81 -7.87
N ASN A 57 -1.69 0.27 -7.11
CA ASN A 57 -0.37 0.62 -6.59
C ASN A 57 0.13 -0.52 -5.68
N PRO A 58 1.17 -1.28 -6.08
CA PRO A 58 1.67 -2.43 -5.31
C PRO A 58 2.12 -2.03 -3.90
N ASP A 59 2.50 -0.77 -3.71
CA ASP A 59 3.07 -0.28 -2.45
C ASP A 59 2.01 0.14 -1.42
N TYR A 60 0.72 0.16 -1.78
CA TYR A 60 -0.34 0.63 -0.87
C TYR A 60 -1.52 -0.34 -0.72
N ALA A 61 -1.24 -1.48 -0.07
CA ALA A 61 -2.21 -2.52 0.28
C ALA A 61 -3.52 -2.04 0.96
N PRO A 62 -3.51 -1.06 1.89
CA PRO A 62 -4.72 -0.65 2.61
C PRO A 62 -5.87 -0.21 1.70
N ARG A 63 -5.55 0.35 0.55
CA ARG A 63 -6.55 0.82 -0.40
C ARG A 63 -7.22 -0.31 -1.15
N LYS A 64 -6.46 -1.34 -1.51
CA LYS A 64 -7.01 -2.57 -2.11
C LYS A 64 -8.02 -3.23 -1.16
N GLU A 65 -7.67 -3.32 0.13
CA GLU A 65 -8.55 -3.87 1.16
C GLU A 65 -9.83 -3.04 1.31
N MET A 66 -9.72 -1.71 1.36
CA MET A 66 -10.86 -0.81 1.41
C MET A 66 -11.78 -0.99 0.19
N TYR A 67 -11.20 -1.07 -1.00
CA TYR A 67 -11.94 -1.28 -2.24
C TYR A 67 -12.76 -2.57 -2.20
N HIS A 68 -12.14 -3.70 -1.84
CA HIS A 68 -12.85 -4.97 -1.71
C HIS A 68 -13.93 -4.92 -0.64
N PHE A 69 -13.61 -4.39 0.55
CA PHE A 69 -14.56 -4.29 1.66
C PHE A 69 -15.83 -3.51 1.28
N LEU A 70 -15.69 -2.34 0.64
CA LEU A 70 -16.85 -1.53 0.27
C LEU A 70 -17.61 -2.14 -0.92
N THR A 71 -16.91 -2.78 -1.87
CA THR A 71 -17.54 -3.46 -3.00
C THR A 71 -18.39 -4.65 -2.54
N GLU A 72 -17.91 -5.42 -1.55
CA GLU A 72 -18.68 -6.50 -0.90
C GLU A 72 -19.96 -5.99 -0.23
N LYS A 73 -19.94 -4.75 0.29
CA LYS A 73 -21.10 -4.04 0.83
C LYS A 73 -21.99 -3.38 -0.24
N LYS A 74 -21.79 -3.71 -1.52
CA LYS A 74 -22.57 -3.18 -2.65
C LYS A 74 -22.48 -1.66 -2.80
N ILE A 75 -21.31 -1.10 -2.54
CA ILE A 75 -21.01 0.33 -2.74
C ILE A 75 -20.16 0.52 -3.99
N ASN A 76 -20.53 1.49 -4.85
CA ASN A 76 -19.76 1.86 -6.02
C ASN A 76 -18.59 2.78 -5.64
N VAL A 77 -17.46 2.17 -5.31
CA VAL A 77 -16.25 2.89 -4.86
C VAL A 77 -15.70 3.83 -5.93
N CYS A 78 -15.88 3.52 -7.22
CA CYS A 78 -15.38 4.37 -8.31
C CYS A 78 -16.07 5.74 -8.38
N ARG A 79 -17.27 5.87 -7.79
CA ARG A 79 -18.02 7.13 -7.72
C ARG A 79 -17.73 7.94 -6.46
N MET A 80 -17.00 7.36 -5.49
CA MET A 80 -16.64 8.05 -4.27
C MET A 80 -15.61 9.15 -4.55
N THR A 81 -15.59 10.18 -3.71
CA THR A 81 -14.57 11.22 -3.74
C THR A 81 -13.24 10.72 -3.15
N VAL A 82 -12.14 11.39 -3.50
CA VAL A 82 -10.80 11.16 -2.92
C VAL A 82 -10.84 11.19 -1.39
N TYR A 83 -11.50 12.21 -0.83
CA TYR A 83 -11.62 12.38 0.61
C TYR A 83 -12.36 11.21 1.27
N GLU A 84 -13.50 10.79 0.70
CA GLU A 84 -14.27 9.65 1.22
C GLU A 84 -13.44 8.36 1.22
N ILE A 85 -12.71 8.10 0.13
CA ILE A 85 -11.80 6.95 0.00
C ILE A 85 -10.70 6.98 1.07
N GLU A 86 -10.06 8.13 1.26
CA GLU A 86 -9.00 8.27 2.27
C GLU A 86 -9.53 8.09 3.70
N CYS A 87 -10.68 8.68 4.01
CA CYS A 87 -11.34 8.52 5.30
C CYS A 87 -11.68 7.06 5.58
N PHE A 88 -12.33 6.37 4.64
CA PHE A 88 -12.69 4.96 4.83
C PHE A 88 -11.48 4.05 4.91
N THR A 89 -10.44 4.31 4.12
CA THR A 89 -9.18 3.57 4.22
C THR A 89 -8.62 3.67 5.64
N LYS A 90 -8.53 4.88 6.20
CA LYS A 90 -8.05 5.11 7.57
C LYS A 90 -8.95 4.46 8.61
N TRP A 91 -10.27 4.56 8.47
CA TRP A 91 -11.22 3.96 9.42
C TRP A 91 -11.13 2.44 9.46
N ILE A 92 -11.02 1.79 8.30
CA ILE A 92 -10.84 0.34 8.20
C ILE A 92 -9.50 -0.07 8.84
N GLN A 93 -8.42 0.67 8.56
CA GLN A 93 -7.12 0.42 9.22
C GLN A 93 -7.18 0.60 10.74
N MET A 94 -7.84 1.65 11.22
CA MET A 94 -8.03 1.87 12.65
C MET A 94 -8.79 0.71 13.32
N ARG A 95 -9.82 0.17 12.66
CA ARG A 95 -10.53 -1.02 13.16
C ARG A 95 -9.62 -2.23 13.26
N LYS A 96 -8.75 -2.45 12.27
CA LYS A 96 -7.79 -3.55 12.28
C LYS A 96 -6.75 -3.42 13.40
N LEU A 97 -6.23 -2.20 13.62
CA LEU A 97 -5.14 -1.97 14.58
C LEU A 97 -5.63 -1.84 16.03
N TYR A 98 -6.79 -1.21 16.24
CA TYR A 98 -7.26 -0.80 17.57
C TYR A 98 -8.61 -1.42 17.97
N GLY A 99 -9.21 -2.23 17.09
CA GLY A 99 -10.47 -2.94 17.30
C GLY A 99 -11.72 -2.14 16.93
N ASN A 100 -12.88 -2.79 17.08
CA ASN A 100 -14.19 -2.29 16.62
C ASN A 100 -14.69 -1.01 17.31
N GLN A 101 -14.07 -0.64 18.43
CA GLN A 101 -14.32 0.61 19.15
C GLN A 101 -13.83 1.86 18.40
N PHE A 102 -13.03 1.68 17.35
CA PHE A 102 -12.56 2.74 16.46
C PHE A 102 -13.12 2.58 15.04
N PRO A 103 -13.10 3.63 14.20
CA PRO A 103 -13.00 5.03 14.61
C PRO A 103 -14.14 5.44 15.56
N ARG A 104 -13.88 6.40 16.45
CA ARG A 104 -14.92 7.01 17.29
C ARG A 104 -15.45 8.23 16.57
N PHE A 105 -16.73 8.21 16.23
CA PHE A 105 -17.41 9.36 15.63
C PHE A 105 -18.14 10.17 16.72
N PRO A 106 -18.34 11.47 16.49
CA PRO A 106 -19.20 12.28 17.35
C PRO A 106 -20.69 11.91 17.16
N TYR A 107 -21.53 12.37 18.08
CA TYR A 107 -23.00 12.28 17.98
C TYR A 107 -23.55 10.86 17.85
N GLU A 108 -22.93 9.89 18.52
CA GLU A 108 -23.37 8.48 18.53
C GLU A 108 -23.39 7.80 17.15
N VAL A 109 -22.80 8.42 16.14
CA VAL A 109 -22.72 7.85 14.79
C VAL A 109 -21.83 6.61 14.82
N THR A 110 -22.31 5.53 14.24
CA THR A 110 -21.55 4.28 14.14
C THR A 110 -20.83 4.20 12.79
N PHE A 111 -19.87 3.28 12.70
CA PHE A 111 -19.24 2.99 11.41
C PHE A 111 -20.21 2.36 10.43
N ASP A 112 -21.17 1.57 10.91
CA ASP A 112 -22.21 0.98 10.07
C ASP A 112 -23.12 2.06 9.50
N ASP A 113 -23.44 3.12 10.26
CA ASP A 113 -24.17 4.28 9.72
C ASP A 113 -23.42 4.96 8.58
N LYS A 114 -22.09 5.01 8.65
CA LYS A 114 -21.26 5.53 7.56
C LYS A 114 -21.28 4.63 6.33
N ILE A 115 -21.29 3.31 6.52
CA ILE A 115 -21.44 2.36 5.41
C ILE A 115 -22.82 2.54 4.77
N ASN A 116 -23.89 2.64 5.56
CA ASN A 116 -25.25 2.84 5.07
C ASN A 116 -25.38 4.16 4.29
N GLN A 117 -24.81 5.25 4.80
CA GLN A 117 -24.74 6.54 4.08
C GLN A 117 -24.07 6.41 2.71
N LEU A 118 -22.97 5.65 2.60
CA LEU A 118 -22.33 5.40 1.32
C LEU A 118 -23.16 4.50 0.41
N GLN A 119 -23.85 3.50 0.96
CA GLN A 119 -24.69 2.59 0.20
C GLN A 119 -25.89 3.32 -0.42
N GLU A 120 -26.51 4.23 0.33
CA GLU A 120 -27.57 5.12 -0.18
C GLU A 120 -27.04 6.09 -1.24
N LYS A 121 -25.87 6.68 -1.01
CA LYS A 121 -25.28 7.69 -1.91
C LYS A 121 -24.70 7.09 -3.19
N TYR A 122 -24.08 5.93 -3.10
CA TYR A 122 -23.35 5.26 -4.19
C TYR A 122 -23.71 3.76 -4.27
N PRO A 123 -24.96 3.42 -4.59
CA PRO A 123 -25.33 2.02 -4.77
C PRO A 123 -24.55 1.41 -5.94
N LEU A 124 -23.95 0.24 -5.72
CA LEU A 124 -23.41 -0.60 -6.80
C LEU A 124 -24.61 -1.27 -7.46
N GLN A 125 -25.12 -0.67 -8.54
CA GLN A 125 -26.15 -1.28 -9.37
C GLN A 125 -25.67 -2.66 -9.82
N GLY A 126 -26.50 -3.68 -9.59
CA GLY A 126 -26.26 -5.07 -9.98
C GLY A 126 -26.45 -5.27 -11.47
#